data_AF-A0A350W4I2-F1
#
_entry.id   AF-A0A350W4I2-F1
#
_cell.length_a   1.000
_cell.length_b   1.000
_cell.length_c   1.000
_cell.angle_alpha   90.00
_cell.angle_beta   90.00
_cell.angle_gamma   90.00
#
_symmetry.space_group_name_H-M   'P 1'
#
loop_
_entity.id
_entity.type
_entity.pdbx_description
1 polymer ?
#
loop_
_entity_poly.entity_id
_entity_poly.type
_entity_poly.pdbx_seq_one_letter_code
_entity_poly.pdbx_strand_id
1 'polypeptide(L)'
;MPWVDKEKCTGCETCVEQCPVGAIFMTDSIAMIDMEKCIRCGVCHNICPQDAIRHDSEKVQENIDANVEKTKKSMGLCVKYLGNVEEKDKCLKRMLGHFRHEKEIAEKTIERLEKLKNV
;
A
#
# COMPACT_ATOMS: atom_id res chain seq x y z
N MET A 1 -2.84 4.65 -4.26
CA MET A 1 -2.14 5.52 -3.27
C MET A 1 -0.81 5.97 -3.86
N PRO A 2 -0.40 7.24 -3.72
CA PRO A 2 0.93 7.67 -4.16
C PRO A 2 2.03 7.12 -3.24
N TRP A 3 3.21 6.86 -3.80
CA TRP A 3 4.45 6.66 -3.06
C TRP A 3 5.61 7.36 -3.76
N VAL A 4 6.68 7.67 -3.03
CA VAL A 4 7.86 8.34 -3.59
C VAL A 4 8.98 7.32 -3.80
N ASP A 5 9.41 7.19 -5.05
CA ASP A 5 10.62 6.48 -5.45
C ASP A 5 11.84 7.32 -5.05
N LYS A 6 12.55 6.82 -4.03
CA LYS A 6 13.72 7.50 -3.45
C LYS A 6 14.89 7.55 -4.41
N GLU A 7 14.99 6.62 -5.36
CA GLU A 7 16.11 6.58 -6.32
C GLU A 7 15.93 7.62 -7.42
N LYS A 8 14.68 7.95 -7.75
CA LYS A 8 14.34 8.99 -8.75
C LYS A 8 14.14 10.37 -8.17
N CYS A 9 13.75 10.48 -6.90
CA CYS A 9 13.47 11.77 -6.28
C CYS A 9 14.76 12.59 -6.12
N THR A 10 14.81 13.75 -6.77
CA THR A 10 15.95 14.67 -6.69
C THR A 10 15.79 15.78 -5.64
N GLY A 11 14.68 15.78 -4.90
CA GLY A 11 14.39 16.82 -3.91
C GLY A 11 14.07 18.20 -4.52
N CYS A 12 13.58 18.26 -5.76
CA CYS A 12 13.26 19.53 -6.45
C CYS A 12 12.02 20.28 -5.91
N GLU A 13 11.31 19.72 -4.92
CA GLU A 13 10.18 20.33 -4.20
C GLU A 13 8.94 20.74 -5.03
N THR A 14 8.92 20.54 -6.36
CA THR A 14 7.76 20.89 -7.21
C THR A 14 6.44 20.28 -6.70
N CYS A 15 6.48 19.07 -6.16
CA CYS A 15 5.31 18.43 -5.57
C CYS A 15 4.85 19.03 -4.24
N VAL A 16 5.76 19.60 -3.47
CA VAL A 16 5.45 20.33 -2.23
C VAL A 16 4.67 21.59 -2.58
N GLU A 17 5.19 22.38 -3.52
CA GLU A 17 4.57 23.64 -3.96
C GLU A 17 3.18 23.44 -4.58
N GLN A 18 3.01 22.37 -5.35
CA GLN A 18 1.76 22.12 -6.08
C GLN A 18 0.72 21.33 -5.28
N CYS A 19 1.01 20.93 -4.03
CA CYS A 19 0.05 20.17 -3.23
C CYS A 19 -1.05 21.10 -2.67
N PRO A 20 -2.33 20.95 -3.11
CA PRO A 20 -3.39 21.89 -2.72
C PRO A 20 -3.78 21.81 -1.24
N VAL A 21 -3.37 20.74 -0.55
CA VAL A 21 -3.71 20.47 0.86
C VAL A 21 -2.46 20.38 1.74
N GLY A 22 -1.28 20.74 1.23
CA GLY A 22 -0.04 20.73 2.00
C GLY A 22 0.31 19.35 2.60
N ALA A 23 -0.01 18.28 1.89
CA ALA A 23 0.23 16.90 2.33
C ALA A 23 1.65 16.39 2.02
N ILE A 24 2.48 17.16 1.32
CA ILE A 24 3.83 16.74 0.90
C ILE A 24 4.87 17.62 1.59
N PHE A 25 5.91 17.00 2.14
CA PHE A 25 6.99 17.67 2.87
C PHE A 25 8.33 16.99 2.59
N MET A 26 9.44 17.65 2.90
CA MET A 26 10.79 17.12 2.67
C MET A 26 11.35 16.46 3.93
N THR A 27 12.03 15.33 3.77
CA THR A 27 12.80 14.65 4.82
C THR A 27 14.02 14.01 4.19
N ASP A 28 15.21 14.30 4.72
CA ASP A 28 16.50 13.83 4.19
C ASP A 28 16.64 14.07 2.67
N SER A 29 16.26 15.27 2.21
CA SER A 29 16.24 15.67 0.80
C SER A 29 15.30 14.88 -0.12
N ILE A 30 14.43 14.04 0.43
CA ILE A 30 13.43 13.25 -0.30
C ILE A 30 12.02 13.72 0.07
N ALA A 31 11.14 13.78 -0.92
CA ALA A 31 9.73 14.09 -0.67
C ALA A 31 9.05 12.94 0.09
N MET A 32 8.24 13.29 1.08
CA MET A 32 7.37 12.39 1.83
C MET A 32 5.92 12.88 1.75
N ILE A 33 4.98 11.94 1.80
CA ILE A 33 3.55 12.22 1.67
C ILE A 33 2.86 11.82 2.97
N ASP A 34 2.24 12.80 3.62
CA ASP A 34 1.28 12.59 4.70
C ASP A 34 -0.01 12.01 4.11
N MET A 35 -0.17 10.71 4.26
CA MET A 35 -1.33 9.98 3.72
C MET A 35 -2.64 10.25 4.47
N GLU A 36 -2.59 10.84 5.67
CA GLU A 36 -3.78 11.27 6.40
C GLU A 36 -4.34 12.58 5.84
N LYS A 37 -3.46 13.49 5.39
CA LYS A 37 -3.86 14.74 4.72
C LYS A 37 -4.12 14.58 3.22
N CYS A 38 -3.52 13.56 2.58
CA CYS A 38 -3.59 13.37 1.15
C CYS A 38 -5.03 13.12 0.66
N ILE A 39 -5.58 14.04 -0.13
CA ILE A 39 -6.91 13.91 -0.76
C ILE A 39 -6.92 13.10 -2.06
N ARG A 40 -5.78 12.52 -2.44
CA ARG A 40 -5.64 11.63 -3.62
C ARG A 40 -6.02 12.31 -4.95
N CYS A 41 -5.75 13.60 -5.10
CA CYS A 41 -6.10 14.37 -6.30
C CYS A 41 -5.23 14.08 -7.54
N GLY A 42 -4.06 13.45 -7.37
CA GLY A 42 -3.17 13.08 -8.48
C GLY A 42 -2.31 14.21 -9.07
N VAL A 43 -2.42 15.45 -8.56
CA VAL A 43 -1.63 16.59 -9.07
C VAL A 43 -0.14 16.30 -9.03
N CYS A 44 0.35 15.76 -7.90
CA CYS A 44 1.77 15.50 -7.67
C CYS A 44 2.36 14.45 -8.62
N HIS A 45 1.57 13.49 -9.12
CA HIS A 45 2.01 12.55 -10.15
C HIS A 45 2.30 13.28 -11.47
N ASN A 46 1.40 14.15 -11.89
CA ASN A 46 1.46 14.80 -13.20
C ASN A 46 2.59 15.83 -13.30
N ILE A 47 2.95 16.48 -12.19
CA ILE A 47 3.95 17.56 -12.19
C ILE A 47 5.38 17.09 -11.90
N CYS A 48 5.58 15.82 -11.53
CA CYS A 48 6.88 15.38 -11.04
C CYS A 48 7.84 15.20 -12.22
N PRO A 49 8.89 16.03 -12.37
CA PRO A 49 9.74 15.98 -13.55
C PRO A 49 10.59 14.71 -13.63
N GLN A 50 10.77 14.02 -12.50
CA GLN A 50 11.55 12.79 -12.40
C GLN A 50 10.68 11.53 -12.45
N ASP A 51 9.35 11.69 -12.55
CA ASP A 51 8.42 10.56 -12.43
C ASP A 51 8.70 9.74 -11.16
N ALA A 52 9.02 10.45 -10.07
CA ALA A 52 9.38 9.86 -8.77
C ALA A 52 8.16 9.64 -7.88
N ILE A 53 7.01 10.26 -8.16
CA ILE A 53 5.76 10.01 -7.45
C ILE A 53 4.95 9.01 -8.25
N ARG A 54 4.85 7.78 -7.74
CA ARG A 54 4.34 6.61 -8.43
C ARG A 54 2.99 6.16 -7.89
N HIS A 55 2.29 5.30 -8.61
CA HIS A 55 1.03 4.71 -8.14
C HIS A 55 1.30 3.38 -7.42
N ASP A 56 0.59 3.09 -6.33
CA ASP A 56 0.71 1.83 -5.59
C ASP A 56 0.33 0.59 -6.41
N SER A 57 -0.40 0.76 -7.52
CA SER A 57 -0.66 -0.29 -8.49
C SER A 57 0.62 -0.90 -9.07
N GLU A 58 1.73 -0.18 -9.04
CA GLU A 58 3.03 -0.68 -9.49
C GLU A 58 3.67 -1.65 -8.49
N LYS A 59 3.22 -1.64 -7.23
CA LYS A 59 3.72 -2.50 -6.16
C LYS A 59 2.84 -3.72 -5.90
N VAL A 60 1.90 -4.04 -6.80
CA VAL A 60 0.98 -5.16 -6.62
C VAL A 60 1.75 -6.47 -6.42
N GLN A 61 2.74 -6.76 -7.28
CA GLN A 61 3.52 -7.99 -7.16
C GLN A 61 4.36 -8.02 -5.88
N GLU A 62 5.04 -6.91 -5.56
CA GLU A 62 5.81 -6.78 -4.31
C GLU A 62 4.94 -7.04 -3.07
N ASN A 63 3.71 -6.52 -3.06
CA ASN A 63 2.75 -6.73 -1.98
C ASN A 63 2.28 -8.19 -1.90
N ILE A 64 2.05 -8.85 -3.05
CA ILE A 64 1.72 -10.28 -3.10
C ILE A 64 2.86 -11.10 -2.48
N ASP A 65 4.09 -10.83 -2.91
CA ASP A 65 5.27 -11.55 -2.43
C ASP A 65 5.49 -11.32 -0.93
N ALA A 66 5.36 -10.08 -0.47
CA ALA A 66 5.43 -9.74 0.95
C ALA A 66 4.38 -10.47 1.79
N ASN A 67 3.14 -10.58 1.29
CA ASN A 67 2.05 -11.31 1.94
C ASN A 67 2.35 -12.82 2.03
N VAL A 68 2.89 -13.41 0.96
CA VAL A 68 3.30 -14.81 0.90
C VAL A 68 4.45 -15.08 1.88
N GLU A 69 5.50 -14.25 1.87
CA GLU A 69 6.65 -14.41 2.77
C GLU A 69 6.28 -14.21 4.23
N LYS A 70 5.45 -13.22 4.56
CA LYS A 70 4.90 -13.03 5.91
C LYS A 70 4.11 -14.27 6.35
N THR A 71 3.30 -14.84 5.46
CA THR A 71 2.53 -16.07 5.73
C THR A 71 3.45 -17.26 5.99
N LYS A 72 4.47 -17.48 5.15
CA LYS A 72 5.48 -18.54 5.36
C LYS A 72 6.20 -18.38 6.69
N LYS A 73 6.57 -17.15 7.06
CA LYS A 73 7.19 -16.85 8.35
C LYS A 73 6.25 -17.21 9.51
N SER A 74 5.00 -16.76 9.47
CA SER A 74 3.98 -17.08 10.49
C SER A 74 3.75 -18.58 10.62
N MET A 75 3.71 -19.30 9.50
CA MET A 75 3.60 -20.75 9.43
C MET A 75 4.78 -21.43 10.15
N GLY A 76 6.01 -20.99 9.92
CA GLY A 76 7.20 -21.49 10.61
C GLY A 76 7.16 -21.21 12.13
N LEU A 77 6.68 -20.02 12.53
CA LEU A 77 6.52 -19.68 13.95
C LEU A 77 5.44 -20.54 14.63
N CYS A 78 4.34 -20.87 13.93
CA CYS A 78 3.32 -21.76 14.46
C CYS A 78 3.89 -23.14 14.74
N VAL A 79 4.67 -23.72 13.82
CA VAL A 79 5.36 -25.00 14.09
C VAL A 79 6.29 -24.89 15.29
N LYS A 80 7.11 -23.82 15.33
CA LYS A 80 8.08 -23.59 16.40
C LYS A 80 7.45 -23.50 17.79
N TYR A 81 6.33 -22.79 17.94
CA TYR A 81 5.74 -22.48 19.25
C TYR A 81 4.55 -23.36 19.63
N LEU A 82 3.83 -23.93 18.66
CA LEU A 82 2.65 -24.79 18.90
C LEU A 82 2.97 -26.28 18.77
N GLY A 83 4.19 -26.62 18.34
CA GLY A 83 4.81 -27.90 18.64
C GLY A 83 4.55 -29.04 17.65
N ASN A 84 3.84 -28.82 16.54
CA ASN A 84 3.69 -29.84 15.50
C ASN A 84 3.52 -29.26 14.09
N VAL A 85 3.69 -30.14 13.08
CA VAL A 85 3.63 -29.77 11.66
C VAL A 85 2.20 -29.45 11.20
N GLU A 86 1.16 -30.02 11.83
CA GLU A 86 -0.24 -29.74 11.48
C GLU A 86 -0.65 -28.29 11.78
N GLU A 87 0.02 -27.65 12.74
CA GLU A 87 -0.20 -26.23 13.07
C GLU A 87 0.20 -25.29 11.92
N LYS A 88 1.07 -25.74 11.01
CA LYS A 88 1.39 -25.04 9.76
C LYS A 88 0.14 -24.86 8.90
N ASP A 89 -0.64 -25.93 8.73
CA ASP A 89 -1.83 -25.93 7.87
C ASP A 89 -2.98 -25.17 8.52
N LYS A 90 -3.13 -25.26 9.85
CA LYS A 90 -4.07 -24.42 10.60
C LYS A 90 -3.71 -22.94 10.49
N CYS A 91 -2.43 -22.59 10.57
CA CYS A 91 -1.95 -21.23 10.34
C CYS A 91 -2.30 -20.74 8.92
N LEU A 92 -2.00 -21.54 7.90
CA LEU A 92 -2.32 -21.21 6.52
C LEU A 92 -3.83 -21.00 6.32
N LYS A 93 -4.68 -21.88 6.88
CA LYS A 93 -6.14 -21.72 6.83
C LYS A 93 -6.61 -20.40 7.44
N ARG A 94 -6.04 -19.99 8.59
CA ARG A 94 -6.34 -18.69 9.22
C ARG A 94 -5.92 -17.51 8.33
N MET A 95 -4.71 -17.57 7.76
CA MET A 95 -4.22 -16.51 6.85
C MET A 95 -5.04 -16.41 5.57
N LEU A 96 -5.44 -17.54 4.98
CA LEU A 96 -6.38 -17.57 3.85
C LEU A 96 -7.73 -16.95 4.23
N GLY A 97 -8.24 -17.25 5.42
CA GLY A 97 -9.46 -16.64 5.94
C GLY A 97 -9.36 -15.12 6.05
N HIS A 98 -8.24 -14.61 6.59
CA HIS A 98 -7.96 -13.17 6.68
C HIS A 98 -7.99 -12.49 5.31
N PHE A 99 -7.24 -12.98 4.32
CA PHE A 99 -7.21 -12.37 2.98
C PHE A 99 -8.55 -12.49 2.25
N ARG A 100 -9.30 -13.58 2.45
CA ARG A 100 -10.67 -13.70 1.91
C ARG A 100 -11.60 -12.66 2.51
N HIS A 101 -11.50 -12.42 3.82
CA HIS A 101 -12.31 -11.41 4.49
C HIS A 101 -11.97 -9.99 4.02
N GLU A 102 -10.67 -9.67 3.89
CA GLU A 102 -10.23 -8.39 3.32
C GLU A 102 -10.71 -8.21 1.88
N LYS A 103 -10.62 -9.26 1.05
CA LYS A 103 -11.16 -9.27 -0.31
C LYS A 103 -12.65 -8.95 -0.32
N GLU A 104 -13.44 -9.65 0.51
CA GLU A 104 -14.89 -9.43 0.59
C GLU A 104 -15.24 -7.99 1.01
N ILE A 105 -14.52 -7.44 2.00
CA ILE A 105 -14.69 -6.05 2.42
C ILE A 105 -14.38 -5.09 1.27
N ALA A 106 -13.27 -5.31 0.57
CA ALA A 106 -12.85 -4.45 -0.54
C ALA A 106 -13.87 -4.49 -1.69
N GLU A 107 -14.30 -5.67 -2.12
CA GLU A 107 -15.30 -5.87 -3.17
C GLU A 107 -16.62 -5.17 -2.80
N LYS A 108 -17.17 -5.43 -1.61
CA LYS A 108 -18.42 -4.80 -1.15
C LYS A 108 -18.29 -3.28 -0.98
N THR A 109 -17.12 -2.79 -0.58
CA THR A 109 -16.85 -1.35 -0.48
C THR A 109 -16.87 -0.71 -1.87
N ILE A 110 -16.21 -1.33 -2.84
CA ILE A 110 -16.20 -0.87 -4.24
C ILE A 110 -17.62 -0.82 -4.79
N GLU A 111 -18.41 -1.89 -4.65
CA GLU A 111 -19.81 -1.91 -5.09
C GLU A 111 -20.65 -0.75 -4.52
N ARG A 112 -20.40 -0.37 -3.26
CA ARG A 112 -21.08 0.78 -2.63
C ARG A 112 -20.60 2.12 -3.19
N LEU A 113 -19.28 2.28 -3.36
CA LEU A 113 -18.70 3.51 -3.89
C LEU A 113 -19.09 3.75 -5.36
N GLU A 114 -19.21 2.70 -6.16
CA GLU A 114 -19.63 2.83 -7.55
C GLU A 114 -21.06 3.34 -7.71
N LYS A 115 -21.94 3.08 -6.73
CA LYS A 115 -23.30 3.64 -6.71
C LYS A 115 -23.31 5.15 -6.49
N LEU A 116 -22.25 5.73 -5.94
CA LEU A 116 -22.11 7.18 -5.78
C LEU A 116 -21.85 7.90 -7.11
N LYS A 117 -21.44 7.19 -8.18
CA LYS A 117 -21.14 7.78 -9.50
C LYS A 117 -22.38 8.34 -10.21
N ASN A 118 -23.59 8.03 -9.73
CA ASN A 118 -24.87 8.38 -10.35
C ASN A 118 -25.73 9.32 -9.49
N VAL A 119 -25.11 10.03 -8.55
CA VAL A 119 -25.74 11.04 -7.67
C VAL A 119 -25.23 12.42 -8.01
#